data_AF-A0A259L7J3-F1
#
_entry.id   AF-A0A259L7J3-F1
#
_cell.length_a   1.000
_cell.length_b   1.000
_cell.length_c   1.000
_cell.angle_alpha   90.00
_cell.angle_beta   90.00
_cell.angle_gamma   90.00
#
_symmetry.space_group_name_H-M   'P 1'
#
loop_
_entity.id
_entity.type
_entity.pdbx_description
1 polymer ?
#
loop_
_entity_poly.entity_id
_entity_poly.type
_entity_poly.pdbx_seq_one_letter_code
_entity_poly.pdbx_strand_id
1 'polypeptide(L)' 'SVGSGKTLKITLDLADAMIDAGYKVHVDTAVEDGMDNPSEVVAPLAASASGKPVAGKGYVKSFTVTF' A
#
# COMPACT_ATOMS: atom_id res chain seq x y z
N SER A 1 2.72 -12.84 -5.41
CA SER A 1 3.69 -13.06 -4.32
C SER A 1 4.98 -12.32 -4.64
N VAL A 2 5.63 -11.73 -3.63
CA VAL A 2 6.93 -11.04 -3.76
C VAL A 2 7.87 -11.62 -2.69
N GLY A 3 9.11 -11.92 -3.07
CA GLY A 3 10.09 -12.47 -2.13
C GLY A 3 10.59 -11.43 -1.12
N SER A 4 11.04 -11.89 0.04
CA SER A 4 11.60 -11.05 1.11
C SER A 4 12.68 -10.10 0.59
N GLY A 5 12.63 -8.84 1.04
CA GLY A 5 13.58 -7.80 0.65
C GLY A 5 13.42 -7.27 -0.78
N LYS A 6 12.44 -7.75 -1.55
CA LYS A 6 12.11 -7.22 -2.88
C LYS A 6 10.98 -6.20 -2.80
N THR A 7 10.90 -5.36 -3.82
CA THR A 7 9.82 -4.39 -4.00
C THR A 7 8.85 -4.89 -5.07
N LEU A 8 7.55 -4.83 -4.78
CA LEU A 8 6.50 -5.00 -5.78
C LEU A 8 6.01 -3.61 -6.22
N LYS A 9 5.99 -3.36 -7.54
CA LYS A 9 5.43 -2.14 -8.12
C LYS A 9 4.18 -2.50 -8.91
N ILE A 10 3.10 -1.76 -8.67
CA ILE A 10 1.83 -1.89 -9.38
C ILE A 10 1.47 -0.51 -9.91
N THR A 11 1.00 -0.45 -11.15
CA THR A 11 0.47 0.76 -11.77
C THR A 11 -1.01 0.54 -12.07
N LEU A 12 -1.84 1.53 -11.74
CA LEU A 12 -3.27 1.51 -12.00
C LEU A 12 -3.63 2.77 -12.78
N ASP A 13 -4.62 2.65 -13.66
CA ASP A 13 -5.28 3.79 -14.29
C ASP A 13 -6.52 4.13 -13.47
N LEU A 14 -6.50 5.30 -12.82
CA LEU A 14 -7.56 5.80 -11.95
C LEU A 14 -7.95 7.20 -12.40
N ALA A 15 -9.22 7.56 -12.27
CA ALA A 15 -9.66 8.92 -12.55
C ALA A 15 -9.14 9.90 -11.48
N ASP A 16 -8.66 11.07 -11.90
CA ASP A 16 -8.15 12.12 -11.00
C ASP A 16 -9.15 12.51 -9.89
N ALA A 17 -10.45 12.44 -10.19
CA ALA A 17 -11.52 12.73 -9.22
C ALA A 17 -11.55 11.75 -8.02
N MET A 18 -10.82 10.63 -8.08
CA MET A 18 -10.66 9.72 -6.96
C MET A 18 -9.56 10.17 -5.99
N ILE A 19 -8.61 10.99 -6.43
CA ILE A 19 -7.58 11.56 -5.56
C ILE A 19 -8.22 12.63 -4.66
N ASP A 20 -7.85 12.65 -3.39
CA ASP A 20 -8.39 13.57 -2.36
C ASP A 20 -9.90 13.43 -2.07
N ALA A 21 -10.59 12.45 -2.68
CA ALA A 21 -12.01 12.15 -2.44
C ALA A 21 -12.27 11.34 -1.15
N GLY A 22 -11.25 11.15 -0.30
CA GLY A 22 -11.35 10.40 0.97
C GLY A 22 -11.15 8.88 0.86
N TYR A 23 -10.78 8.37 -0.33
CA TYR A 23 -10.46 6.95 -0.51
C TYR A 23 -9.16 6.54 0.18
N LYS A 24 -9.04 5.23 0.43
CA LYS A 24 -7.86 4.61 1.05
C LYS A 24 -7.44 3.39 0.26
N VAL A 25 -6.13 3.20 0.18
CA VAL A 25 -5.52 1.95 -0.27
C VAL A 25 -5.31 1.07 0.95
N HIS A 26 -5.90 -0.13 0.91
CA HIS A 26 -5.68 -1.18 1.90
C HIS A 26 -4.75 -2.22 1.28
N VAL A 27 -3.70 -2.59 2.01
CA VAL A 27 -2.78 -3.66 1.62
C VAL A 27 -2.93 -4.79 2.62
N ASP A 28 -3.45 -5.92 2.14
CA ASP A 28 -3.46 -7.18 2.87
C ASP A 28 -2.19 -7.96 2.53
N THR A 29 -1.62 -8.65 3.52
CA THR A 29 -0.45 -9.51 3.29
C THR A 29 -0.63 -10.87 3.93
N ALA A 30 0.10 -11.83 3.39
CA ALA A 30 0.24 -13.17 3.91
C ALA A 30 1.64 -13.68 3.51
N VAL A 31 2.21 -14.54 4.33
CA VAL A 31 3.43 -15.28 4.02
C VAL A 31 3.07 -16.77 4.02
N GLU A 32 3.70 -17.57 3.15
CA GLU A 32 3.50 -19.02 3.14
C GLU A 32 3.73 -19.61 4.53
N ASP A 33 2.78 -20.42 4.99
CA ASP A 33 2.74 -21.00 6.34
C ASP A 33 2.80 -19.98 7.49
N GLY A 34 2.51 -18.70 7.20
CA GLY A 34 2.47 -17.58 8.13
C GLY A 34 1.06 -17.09 8.45
N MET A 35 0.97 -15.95 9.14
CA MET A 35 -0.30 -15.32 9.51
C MET A 35 -0.76 -14.34 8.44
N ASP A 36 -2.06 -14.34 8.13
CA ASP A 36 -2.68 -13.28 7.33
C ASP A 36 -2.73 -11.96 8.12
N ASN A 37 -2.32 -10.86 7.49
CA ASN A 37 -2.39 -9.52 8.05
C ASN A 37 -3.34 -8.65 7.23
N PRO A 38 -4.64 -8.63 7.54
CA PRO A 38 -5.59 -7.78 6.86
C PRO A 38 -5.34 -6.31 7.19
N SER A 39 -5.42 -5.46 6.16
CA SER A 39 -5.15 -4.03 6.20
C SER A 39 -3.85 -3.73 6.94
N GLU A 40 -2.81 -4.49 6.60
CA GLU A 40 -1.49 -4.30 7.19
C GLU A 40 -0.99 -2.88 6.97
N VAL A 41 -1.26 -2.34 5.78
CA VAL A 41 -1.10 -0.92 5.47
C VAL A 41 -2.46 -0.33 5.13
N VAL A 42 -2.70 0.88 5.63
CA VAL A 42 -3.81 1.74 5.20
C VAL A 42 -3.22 3.11 4.87
N ALA A 43 -3.28 3.51 3.60
CA ALA A 43 -2.76 4.78 3.13
C ALA A 43 -3.86 5.59 2.44
N PRO A 44 -3.98 6.91 2.68
CA PRO A 44 -4.96 7.73 1.98
C PRO A 44 -4.56 7.91 0.51
N LEU A 45 -5.55 7.84 -0.38
CA LEU A 45 -5.39 8.23 -1.79
C LEU A 45 -5.54 9.76 -1.89
N ALA A 46 -4.53 10.46 -1.36
CA ALA A 46 -4.53 11.92 -1.23
C ALA A 46 -3.20 12.51 -1.72
N ALA A 47 -3.25 13.61 -2.46
CA ALA A 47 -2.05 14.24 -3.02
C ALA A 47 -1.05 14.65 -1.93
N SER A 48 -1.58 15.08 -0.78
CA SER A 48 -0.78 15.40 0.41
C SER A 48 -0.01 14.21 1.00
N ALA A 49 -0.35 12.98 0.63
CA ALA A 49 0.31 11.75 1.06
C ALA A 49 1.16 11.09 -0.05
N SER A 50 1.10 11.58 -1.30
CA SER A 50 1.89 11.07 -2.41
C SER A 50 3.39 11.13 -2.09
N GLY A 51 4.11 10.05 -2.37
CA GLY A 51 5.55 9.91 -2.12
C GLY A 51 5.94 9.70 -0.65
N LYS A 52 5.02 9.80 0.31
CA LYS A 52 5.32 9.65 1.73
C LYS A 52 5.31 8.17 2.14
N PRO A 53 6.38 7.65 2.75
CA PRO A 53 6.41 6.27 3.20
C PRO A 53 5.50 6.06 4.41
N VAL A 54 4.72 4.97 4.37
CA VAL A 54 3.91 4.46 5.48
C VAL A 54 4.49 3.11 5.89
N ALA A 55 4.80 2.94 7.18
CA ALA A 55 5.23 1.65 7.71
C ALA A 55 4.04 0.69 7.81
N GLY A 56 4.24 -0.57 7.42
CA GLY A 56 3.28 -1.63 7.72
C GLY A 56 3.34 -2.04 9.18
N LYS A 57 2.25 -2.66 9.66
CA LYS A 57 2.18 -3.23 11.01
C LYS A 57 2.72 -4.67 11.10
N GLY A 58 3.23 -5.23 10.00
CA GLY A 58 3.67 -6.62 9.89
C GLY A 58 4.81 -6.82 8.89
N TYR A 59 4.53 -7.46 7.76
CA TYR A 59 5.51 -7.90 6.76
C TYR A 59 5.98 -6.79 5.81
N VAL A 60 5.28 -5.66 5.72
CA VAL A 60 5.62 -4.52 4.88
C VAL A 60 6.52 -3.56 5.64
N LYS A 61 7.79 -3.51 5.23
CA LYS A 61 8.75 -2.55 5.78
C LYS A 61 8.35 -1.09 5.48
N SER A 62 7.92 -0.82 4.25
CA SER A 62 7.54 0.52 3.79
C SER A 62 6.64 0.40 2.57
N PHE A 63 5.59 1.22 2.54
CA PHE A 63 4.68 1.37 1.41
C PHE A 63 4.61 2.83 1.00
N THR A 64 4.56 3.07 -0.31
CA THR A 64 4.44 4.42 -0.87
C THR A 64 3.51 4.37 -2.07
N VAL A 65 2.60 5.34 -2.15
CA VAL A 65 1.80 5.62 -3.35
C VAL A 65 2.39 6.86 -4.01
N THR A 66 2.54 6.83 -5.33
CA THR A 66 3.04 7.96 -6.11
C THR A 66 2.14 8.20 -7.30
N PHE A 67 1.74 9.44 -7.48
CA PHE A 67 1.05 10.02 -8.61
C PHE A 67 1.37 11.52 -8.62
#